data_AF-A0A2E3GAD4-F1
#
_entry.id   AF-A0A2E3GAD4-F1
#
_cell.length_a   1.000
_cell.length_b   1.000
_cell.length_c   1.000
_cell.angle_alpha   90.00
_cell.angle_beta   90.00
_cell.angle_gamma   90.00
#
_symmetry.space_group_name_H-M   'P 1'
#
loop_
_entity.id
_entity.type
_entity.pdbx_description
1 polymer ?
#
loop_
_entity_poly.entity_id
_entity_poly.type
_entity_poly.pdbx_seq_one_letter_code
_entity_poly.pdbx_strand_id
1 'polypeptide(L)'
;MDESIHDLYKQITTLKDAIKLSMIFPEIKQAELLETLMEKVDRDQDDKTIFLIVKLYLHFVQFGAEDEIKQDALTCLFMIKSFSIRQDKQAIQHQCFLTCFRLIYARFLTDEQKSMCLEELNEFYESKKEHIRWYLIVFYFDDKHNPYYNILKIRDLSDQCFQNLCDCYAEISMSDSVILPLLPDDEKGLAIDTLEQRFFNQFVYGEIGLHAKQYNKNQAKYVIDTLIKCAKGEHSRSQSAKKGLIKHLDFLANKLQNTEQKEDVDSMIAIQDDIDYIKQDITTITFGKLEPQLQKVMTRLNTSL
;
A
#
# COMPACT_ATOMS: atom_id res chain seq x y z
N MET A 1 -22.45 -17.36 -34.28
CA MET A 1 -21.04 -17.03 -34.60
C MET A 1 -20.55 -16.31 -33.37
N ASP A 2 -19.74 -16.96 -32.55
CA ASP A 2 -19.25 -16.31 -31.33
C ASP A 2 -18.30 -15.20 -31.72
N GLU A 3 -18.71 -13.96 -31.47
CA GLU A 3 -17.91 -12.79 -31.79
C GLU A 3 -16.64 -12.80 -30.93
N SER A 4 -15.49 -12.55 -31.56
CA SER A 4 -14.23 -12.56 -30.84
C SER A 4 -14.13 -11.36 -29.89
N ILE A 5 -13.47 -11.52 -28.74
CA ILE A 5 -13.23 -10.42 -27.79
C ILE A 5 -12.52 -9.23 -28.46
N HIS A 6 -11.66 -9.51 -29.43
CA HIS A 6 -10.94 -8.49 -30.18
C HIS A 6 -11.87 -7.66 -31.08
N ASP A 7 -12.86 -8.29 -31.69
CA ASP A 7 -13.84 -7.59 -32.52
C ASP A 7 -14.79 -6.75 -31.66
N LEU A 8 -15.28 -7.32 -30.55
CA LEU A 8 -16.06 -6.60 -29.53
C LEU A 8 -15.29 -5.37 -29.01
N TYR A 9 -14.03 -5.55 -28.64
CA TYR A 9 -13.15 -4.47 -28.20
C TYR A 9 -13.08 -3.32 -29.22
N LYS A 10 -12.87 -3.64 -30.50
CA LYS A 10 -12.78 -2.63 -31.57
C LYS A 10 -14.09 -1.90 -31.79
N GLN A 11 -15.22 -2.60 -31.74
CA GLN A 11 -16.52 -1.98 -31.94
C GLN A 11 -16.87 -1.03 -30.79
N ILE A 12 -16.78 -1.52 -29.56
CA ILE A 12 -17.25 -0.80 -28.37
C ILE A 12 -16.35 0.39 -28.06
N THR A 13 -15.03 0.20 -27.99
CA THR A 13 -14.13 1.25 -27.47
C THR A 13 -13.99 2.48 -28.38
N THR A 14 -14.55 2.44 -29.59
CA THR A 14 -14.66 3.61 -30.48
C THR A 14 -15.82 4.54 -30.09
N LEU A 15 -16.78 4.08 -29.29
CA LEU A 15 -18.00 4.80 -28.91
C LEU A 15 -17.81 5.58 -27.60
N LYS A 16 -17.17 6.74 -27.67
CA LYS A 16 -16.86 7.58 -26.48
C LYS A 16 -18.00 8.52 -26.05
N ASP A 17 -19.23 8.08 -26.24
CA ASP A 17 -20.45 8.84 -25.96
C ASP A 17 -21.51 7.86 -25.47
N ALA A 18 -22.03 8.08 -24.27
CA ALA A 18 -22.96 7.16 -23.62
C ALA A 18 -24.26 6.99 -24.42
N ILE A 19 -24.78 8.05 -25.04
CA ILE A 19 -26.00 7.99 -25.86
C ILE A 19 -25.73 7.13 -27.09
N LYS A 20 -24.61 7.37 -27.79
CA LYS A 20 -24.25 6.56 -28.98
C LYS A 20 -23.99 5.10 -28.62
N LEU A 21 -23.34 4.84 -27.50
CA LEU A 21 -23.12 3.48 -27.00
C LEU A 21 -24.46 2.79 -26.75
N SER A 22 -25.37 3.43 -26.01
CA SER A 22 -26.69 2.88 -25.69
C SER A 22 -27.60 2.68 -26.91
N MET A 23 -27.45 3.46 -27.98
CA MET A 23 -28.19 3.23 -29.23
C MET A 23 -27.77 1.95 -29.95
N ILE A 24 -26.49 1.57 -29.87
CA ILE A 24 -25.94 0.39 -30.55
C ILE A 24 -25.99 -0.84 -29.64
N PHE A 25 -25.65 -0.65 -28.38
CA PHE A 25 -25.68 -1.62 -27.29
C PHE A 25 -26.64 -1.11 -26.21
N PRO A 26 -27.94 -1.41 -26.28
CA PRO A 26 -28.89 -1.04 -25.22
C PRO A 26 -28.49 -1.65 -23.88
N GLU A 27 -28.98 -1.08 -22.79
CA GLU A 27 -28.68 -1.48 -21.41
C GLU A 27 -28.70 -3.00 -21.18
N ILE A 28 -29.78 -3.68 -21.59
CA ILE A 28 -29.92 -5.15 -21.47
C ILE A 28 -28.75 -5.87 -22.16
N LYS A 29 -28.34 -5.42 -23.36
CA LYS A 29 -27.19 -6.00 -24.06
C LYS A 29 -25.87 -5.67 -23.41
N GLN A 30 -25.74 -4.49 -22.78
CA GLN A 30 -24.55 -4.16 -22.02
C GLN A 30 -24.43 -5.11 -20.81
N ALA A 31 -25.51 -5.34 -20.06
CA ALA A 31 -25.54 -6.28 -18.94
C ALA A 31 -25.16 -7.71 -19.38
N GLU A 32 -25.82 -8.24 -20.41
CA GLU A 32 -25.49 -9.57 -20.99
C GLU A 32 -24.02 -9.66 -21.41
N LEU A 33 -23.48 -8.58 -21.98
CA LEU A 33 -22.09 -8.53 -22.38
C LEU A 33 -21.14 -8.50 -21.17
N LEU A 34 -21.44 -7.73 -20.12
CA LEU A 34 -20.61 -7.71 -18.90
C LEU A 34 -20.51 -9.11 -18.29
N GLU A 35 -21.60 -9.87 -18.24
CA GLU A 35 -21.62 -11.25 -17.76
C GLU A 35 -20.77 -12.16 -18.68
N THR A 36 -21.04 -12.13 -19.99
CA THR A 36 -20.31 -12.93 -21.00
C THR A 36 -18.80 -12.67 -20.98
N LEU A 37 -18.39 -11.41 -20.75
CA LEU A 37 -16.99 -11.04 -20.65
C LEU A 37 -16.34 -11.68 -19.41
N MET A 38 -17.06 -11.78 -18.29
CA MET A 38 -16.53 -12.33 -17.04
C MET A 38 -16.38 -13.85 -17.15
N GLU A 39 -17.34 -14.53 -17.80
CA GLU A 39 -17.26 -15.96 -18.09
C GLU A 39 -16.02 -16.34 -18.90
N LYS A 40 -15.48 -15.40 -19.69
CA LYS A 40 -14.27 -15.58 -20.50
C LYS A 40 -12.97 -15.32 -19.73
N VAL A 41 -13.05 -14.91 -18.47
CA VAL A 41 -11.87 -14.75 -17.59
C VAL A 41 -11.61 -16.06 -16.87
N ASP A 42 -10.71 -16.85 -17.42
CA ASP A 42 -10.29 -18.13 -16.86
C ASP A 42 -8.76 -18.24 -16.74
N ARG A 43 -8.29 -19.17 -15.90
CA ARG A 43 -6.87 -19.43 -15.62
C ARG A 43 -6.07 -19.68 -16.89
N ASP A 44 -6.63 -20.46 -17.80
CA ASP A 44 -5.97 -20.88 -19.04
C ASP A 44 -6.07 -19.82 -20.15
N GLN A 45 -6.85 -18.74 -19.93
CA GLN A 45 -6.98 -17.66 -20.88
C GLN A 45 -5.68 -16.84 -20.96
N ASP A 46 -5.28 -16.48 -22.18
CA ASP A 46 -4.11 -15.66 -22.42
C ASP A 46 -4.28 -14.23 -21.90
N ASP A 47 -3.17 -13.62 -21.47
CA ASP A 47 -3.16 -12.28 -20.88
C ASP A 47 -3.65 -11.21 -21.86
N LYS A 48 -3.47 -11.38 -23.18
CA LYS A 48 -3.94 -10.40 -24.16
C LYS A 48 -5.47 -10.35 -24.19
N THR A 49 -6.14 -11.50 -24.13
CA THR A 49 -7.61 -11.56 -24.05
C THR A 49 -8.12 -10.92 -22.77
N ILE A 50 -7.56 -11.28 -21.60
CA ILE A 50 -7.95 -10.69 -20.30
C ILE A 50 -7.72 -9.18 -20.32
N PHE A 51 -6.63 -8.72 -20.91
CA PHE A 51 -6.33 -7.29 -21.05
C PHE A 51 -7.37 -6.54 -21.88
N LEU A 52 -7.88 -7.12 -22.97
CA LEU A 52 -8.96 -6.54 -23.75
C LEU A 52 -10.26 -6.47 -22.94
N ILE A 53 -10.55 -7.51 -22.16
CA ILE A 53 -11.70 -7.55 -21.25
C ILE A 53 -11.60 -6.43 -20.21
N VAL A 54 -10.45 -6.25 -19.55
CA VAL A 54 -10.22 -5.14 -18.61
C VAL A 54 -10.48 -3.78 -19.27
N LYS A 55 -10.03 -3.58 -20.50
CA LYS A 55 -10.29 -2.33 -21.22
C LYS A 55 -11.75 -2.12 -21.58
N LEU A 56 -12.48 -3.19 -21.90
CA LEU A 56 -13.92 -3.14 -22.15
C LEU A 56 -14.66 -2.73 -20.89
N TYR A 57 -14.37 -3.34 -19.75
CA TYR A 57 -14.99 -2.94 -18.48
C TYR A 57 -14.68 -1.49 -18.11
N LEU A 58 -13.42 -1.04 -18.25
CA LEU A 58 -13.07 0.37 -18.03
C LEU A 58 -13.88 1.31 -18.94
N HIS A 59 -14.15 0.90 -20.18
CA HIS A 59 -14.99 1.68 -21.09
C HIS A 59 -16.43 1.77 -20.59
N PHE A 60 -17.01 0.67 -20.10
CA PHE A 60 -18.36 0.65 -19.53
C PHE A 60 -18.46 1.42 -18.21
N VAL A 61 -17.42 1.42 -17.36
CA VAL A 61 -17.37 2.29 -16.18
C VAL A 61 -17.49 3.78 -16.57
N GLN A 62 -16.91 4.16 -17.71
CA GLN A 62 -16.91 5.56 -18.17
C GLN A 62 -18.16 5.94 -18.97
N PHE A 63 -18.66 5.07 -19.84
CA PHE A 63 -19.67 5.37 -20.86
C PHE A 63 -20.91 4.48 -20.80
N GLY A 64 -21.01 3.57 -19.83
CA GLY A 64 -22.14 2.67 -19.67
C GLY A 64 -23.48 3.40 -19.61
N ALA A 65 -24.53 2.72 -20.08
CA ALA A 65 -25.85 3.31 -20.29
C ALA A 65 -26.42 3.99 -19.04
N GLU A 66 -26.30 3.32 -17.90
CA GLU A 66 -26.85 3.73 -16.61
C GLU A 66 -25.82 3.47 -15.50
N ASP A 67 -26.07 4.01 -14.31
CA ASP A 67 -25.14 3.89 -13.18
C ASP A 67 -25.01 2.44 -12.68
N GLU A 68 -26.04 1.61 -12.82
CA GLU A 68 -26.00 0.18 -12.52
C GLU A 68 -24.98 -0.55 -13.41
N ILE A 69 -25.02 -0.33 -14.73
CA ILE A 69 -24.04 -0.89 -15.68
C ILE A 69 -22.60 -0.44 -15.35
N LYS A 70 -22.42 0.83 -14.98
CA LYS A 70 -21.09 1.33 -14.61
C LYS A 70 -20.59 0.66 -13.33
N GLN A 71 -21.46 0.47 -12.35
CA GLN A 71 -21.13 -0.18 -11.09
C GLN A 71 -20.83 -1.67 -11.27
N ASP A 72 -21.58 -2.36 -12.13
CA ASP A 72 -21.32 -3.76 -12.49
C ASP A 72 -19.98 -3.90 -13.21
N ALA A 73 -19.70 -3.01 -14.16
CA ALA A 73 -18.41 -2.99 -14.85
C ALA A 73 -17.25 -2.74 -13.88
N LEU A 74 -17.43 -1.84 -12.89
CA LEU A 74 -16.45 -1.58 -11.86
C LEU A 74 -16.22 -2.81 -10.97
N THR A 75 -17.30 -3.47 -10.56
CA THR A 75 -17.26 -4.71 -9.78
C THR A 75 -16.52 -5.82 -10.54
N CYS A 76 -16.80 -5.98 -11.83
CA CYS A 76 -16.10 -6.94 -12.68
C CYS A 76 -14.60 -6.63 -12.79
N LEU A 77 -14.19 -5.36 -12.87
CA LEU A 77 -12.77 -4.99 -12.84
C LEU A 77 -12.08 -5.45 -11.55
N PHE A 78 -12.75 -5.27 -10.41
CA PHE A 78 -12.21 -5.69 -9.11
C PHE A 78 -12.14 -7.21 -9.00
N MET A 79 -13.14 -7.93 -9.52
CA MET A 79 -13.09 -9.39 -9.62
C MET A 79 -11.91 -9.89 -10.47
N ILE A 80 -11.65 -9.25 -11.63
CA ILE A 80 -10.50 -9.59 -12.48
C ILE A 80 -9.18 -9.31 -11.78
N LYS A 81 -9.08 -8.20 -11.03
CA LYS A 81 -7.90 -7.94 -10.20
C LYS A 81 -7.67 -9.08 -9.22
N SER A 82 -8.65 -9.43 -8.39
CA SER A 82 -8.52 -10.50 -7.39
C SER A 82 -8.19 -11.84 -8.04
N PHE A 83 -8.81 -12.15 -9.17
CA PHE A 83 -8.45 -13.30 -10.00
C PHE A 83 -6.97 -13.25 -10.44
N SER A 84 -6.50 -12.11 -10.96
CA SER A 84 -5.13 -11.95 -11.46
C SER A 84 -4.08 -12.11 -10.36
N ILE A 85 -4.38 -11.68 -9.13
CA ILE A 85 -3.54 -11.87 -7.94
C ILE A 85 -3.46 -13.36 -7.61
N ARG A 86 -4.62 -14.04 -7.48
CA ARG A 86 -4.70 -15.47 -7.13
C ARG A 86 -4.03 -16.36 -8.17
N GLN A 87 -4.13 -16.01 -9.45
CA GLN A 87 -3.54 -16.76 -10.56
C GLN A 87 -2.10 -16.34 -10.93
N ASP A 88 -1.49 -15.40 -10.21
CA ASP A 88 -0.14 -14.86 -10.50
C ASP A 88 0.03 -14.29 -11.93
N LYS A 89 -1.03 -13.71 -12.50
CA LYS A 89 -1.01 -13.06 -13.83
C LYS A 89 -0.45 -11.65 -13.74
N GLN A 90 0.87 -11.52 -13.67
CA GLN A 90 1.57 -10.26 -13.39
C GLN A 90 1.23 -9.11 -14.35
N ALA A 91 1.14 -9.38 -15.66
CA ALA A 91 0.82 -8.36 -16.65
C ALA A 91 -0.59 -7.78 -16.43
N ILE A 92 -1.53 -8.64 -16.02
CA ILE A 92 -2.90 -8.23 -15.68
C ILE A 92 -2.93 -7.47 -14.36
N GLN A 93 -2.24 -7.96 -13.32
CA GLN A 93 -2.12 -7.25 -12.05
C GLN A 93 -1.62 -5.82 -12.25
N HIS A 94 -0.56 -5.65 -13.05
CA HIS A 94 -0.03 -4.33 -13.39
C HIS A 94 -1.09 -3.46 -14.06
N GLN A 95 -1.80 -3.98 -15.08
CA GLN A 95 -2.84 -3.22 -15.76
C GLN A 95 -4.01 -2.85 -14.82
N CYS A 96 -4.42 -3.76 -13.94
CA CYS A 96 -5.46 -3.52 -12.94
C CYS A 96 -5.02 -2.42 -11.95
N PHE A 97 -3.76 -2.44 -11.50
CA PHE A 97 -3.21 -1.39 -10.63
C PHE A 97 -3.28 -0.03 -11.31
N LEU A 98 -2.77 0.09 -12.55
CA LEU A 98 -2.81 1.35 -13.31
C LEU A 98 -4.24 1.83 -13.54
N THR A 99 -5.17 0.90 -13.71
CA THR A 99 -6.60 1.21 -13.90
C THR A 99 -7.19 1.78 -12.62
N CYS A 100 -7.01 1.11 -11.47
CA CYS A 100 -7.48 1.61 -10.17
C CYS A 100 -6.86 2.97 -9.85
N PHE A 101 -5.54 3.14 -10.06
CA PHE A 101 -4.86 4.41 -9.88
C PHE A 101 -5.43 5.53 -10.74
N ARG A 102 -5.83 5.27 -11.99
CA ARG A 102 -6.47 6.30 -12.83
C ARG A 102 -7.88 6.62 -12.37
N LEU A 103 -8.62 5.60 -11.91
CA LEU A 103 -10.00 5.74 -11.47
C LEU A 103 -10.13 6.62 -10.21
N ILE A 104 -9.21 6.56 -9.25
CA ILE A 104 -9.30 7.44 -8.05
C ILE A 104 -9.29 8.94 -8.39
N TYR A 105 -8.71 9.34 -9.53
CA TYR A 105 -8.71 10.73 -10.01
C TYR A 105 -9.75 11.02 -11.10
N ALA A 106 -10.55 10.02 -11.49
CA ALA A 106 -11.56 10.18 -12.51
C ALA A 106 -12.67 11.12 -12.03
N ARG A 107 -12.98 12.14 -12.84
CA ARG A 107 -14.04 13.12 -12.53
C ARG A 107 -15.45 12.53 -12.53
N PHE A 108 -15.63 11.41 -13.23
CA PHE A 108 -16.92 10.76 -13.40
C PHE A 108 -17.25 9.75 -12.29
N LEU A 109 -16.31 9.43 -11.40
CA LEU A 109 -16.58 8.60 -10.23
C LEU A 109 -17.01 9.44 -9.03
N THR A 110 -17.96 8.89 -8.25
CA THR A 110 -18.33 9.43 -6.94
C THR A 110 -17.21 9.25 -5.93
N ASP A 111 -17.25 9.98 -4.82
CA ASP A 111 -16.24 9.84 -3.76
C ASP A 111 -16.28 8.46 -3.10
N GLU A 112 -17.46 7.84 -3.02
CA GLU A 112 -17.62 6.45 -2.56
C GLU A 112 -16.91 5.46 -3.49
N GLN A 113 -17.11 5.58 -4.81
CA GLN A 113 -16.43 4.72 -5.78
C GLN A 113 -14.91 4.92 -5.79
N LYS A 114 -14.44 6.14 -5.54
CA LYS A 114 -13.00 6.41 -5.36
C LYS A 114 -12.46 5.78 -4.08
N SER A 115 -13.24 5.79 -3.00
CA SER A 115 -12.89 5.09 -1.76
C SER A 115 -12.78 3.59 -1.98
N MET A 116 -13.72 2.98 -2.71
CA MET A 116 -13.62 1.57 -3.12
C MET A 116 -12.34 1.32 -3.92
N CYS A 117 -12.04 2.14 -4.93
CA CYS A 117 -10.80 2.02 -5.70
C CYS A 117 -9.54 2.12 -4.81
N LEU A 118 -9.55 2.96 -3.78
CA LEU A 118 -8.45 3.09 -2.82
C LEU A 118 -8.29 1.83 -1.96
N GLU A 119 -9.39 1.24 -1.49
CA GLU A 119 -9.37 -0.03 -0.75
C GLU A 119 -8.82 -1.16 -1.61
N GLU A 120 -9.26 -1.24 -2.87
CA GLU A 120 -8.83 -2.24 -3.84
C GLU A 120 -7.34 -2.15 -4.20
N LEU A 121 -6.74 -0.95 -4.11
CA LEU A 121 -5.29 -0.78 -4.27
C LEU A 121 -4.48 -1.53 -3.18
N ASN A 122 -5.05 -1.73 -1.99
CA ASN A 122 -4.37 -2.42 -0.90
C ASN A 122 -4.27 -3.94 -1.12
N GLU A 123 -5.20 -4.54 -1.85
CA GLU A 123 -5.19 -5.99 -2.13
C GLU A 123 -4.00 -6.41 -3.00
N PHE A 124 -3.43 -5.50 -3.80
CA PHE A 124 -2.22 -5.80 -4.59
C PHE A 124 -1.02 -6.20 -3.73
N TYR A 125 -1.03 -5.91 -2.43
CA TYR A 125 -0.05 -6.44 -1.50
C TYR A 125 -0.06 -7.97 -1.39
N GLU A 126 -1.19 -8.64 -1.66
CA GLU A 126 -1.27 -10.10 -1.69
C GLU A 126 -0.55 -10.73 -2.90
N SER A 127 -0.06 -9.89 -3.83
CA SER A 127 0.70 -10.37 -4.99
C SER A 127 1.95 -11.14 -4.57
N LYS A 128 2.23 -12.24 -5.27
CA LYS A 128 3.49 -12.98 -5.15
C LYS A 128 4.70 -12.24 -5.73
N LYS A 129 4.49 -11.14 -6.44
CA LYS A 129 5.56 -10.34 -7.05
C LYS A 129 5.85 -9.10 -6.23
N GLU A 130 7.08 -9.05 -5.72
CA GLU A 130 7.62 -7.90 -4.98
C GLU A 130 7.37 -6.58 -5.71
N HIS A 131 7.70 -6.50 -7.01
CA HIS A 131 7.50 -5.28 -7.79
C HIS A 131 6.03 -4.82 -7.86
N ILE A 132 5.05 -5.74 -7.83
CA ILE A 132 3.63 -5.38 -7.76
C ILE A 132 3.29 -4.88 -6.36
N ARG A 133 3.79 -5.53 -5.30
CA ARG A 133 3.58 -5.07 -3.92
C ARG A 133 4.18 -3.69 -3.68
N TRP A 134 5.34 -3.39 -4.27
CA TRP A 134 6.03 -2.10 -4.10
C TRP A 134 5.28 -0.92 -4.71
N TYR A 135 4.34 -1.15 -5.63
CA TYR A 135 3.45 -0.08 -6.07
C TYR A 135 2.62 0.50 -4.91
N LEU A 136 2.30 -0.31 -3.89
CA LEU A 136 1.60 0.16 -2.69
C LEU A 136 2.39 1.25 -1.98
N ILE A 137 3.66 0.98 -1.68
CA ILE A 137 4.48 1.95 -0.94
C ILE A 137 4.80 3.16 -1.80
N VAL A 138 5.06 2.99 -3.10
CA VAL A 138 5.23 4.13 -4.01
C VAL A 138 3.96 4.98 -4.06
N PHE A 139 2.79 4.36 -4.15
CA PHE A 139 1.50 5.05 -4.15
C PHE A 139 1.32 5.93 -2.90
N TYR A 140 1.48 5.37 -1.71
CA TYR A 140 1.28 6.13 -0.47
C TYR A 140 2.40 7.13 -0.18
N PHE A 141 3.61 6.91 -0.68
CA PHE A 141 4.75 7.78 -0.37
C PHE A 141 5.10 8.77 -1.47
N ASP A 142 4.43 8.77 -2.62
CA ASP A 142 4.54 9.82 -3.65
C ASP A 142 3.55 10.96 -3.37
N ASP A 143 4.05 12.18 -3.16
CA ASP A 143 3.24 13.38 -2.89
C ASP A 143 3.03 14.27 -4.12
N LYS A 144 3.74 13.98 -5.22
CA LYS A 144 3.75 14.76 -6.44
C LYS A 144 2.67 14.28 -7.41
N HIS A 145 2.61 12.97 -7.62
CA HIS A 145 1.67 12.31 -8.51
C HIS A 145 0.47 11.72 -7.75
N ASN A 146 0.57 11.55 -6.42
CA ASN A 146 -0.56 11.24 -5.56
C ASN A 146 -0.80 12.32 -4.47
N PRO A 147 -1.25 13.53 -4.84
CA PRO A 147 -1.36 14.64 -3.89
C PRO A 147 -2.45 14.48 -2.81
N TYR A 148 -3.43 13.61 -3.04
CA TYR A 148 -4.63 13.49 -2.17
C TYR A 148 -4.61 12.28 -1.24
N TYR A 149 -4.04 11.16 -1.70
CA TYR A 149 -4.08 9.89 -0.98
C TYR A 149 -2.70 9.45 -0.48
N ASN A 150 -1.72 10.35 -0.46
CA ASN A 150 -0.42 10.05 0.12
C ASN A 150 -0.46 10.11 1.65
N ILE A 151 0.57 9.52 2.24
CA ILE A 151 0.78 9.33 3.66
C ILE A 151 0.87 10.64 4.45
N LEU A 152 1.19 11.75 3.81
CA LEU A 152 1.22 13.07 4.46
C LEU A 152 -0.18 13.69 4.60
N LYS A 153 -1.18 13.13 3.93
CA LYS A 153 -2.57 13.61 3.92
C LYS A 153 -3.52 12.67 4.62
N ILE A 154 -3.25 11.37 4.57
CA ILE A 154 -4.08 10.37 5.24
C ILE A 154 -3.81 10.41 6.74
N ARG A 155 -4.90 10.46 7.52
CA ARG A 155 -4.84 10.48 8.98
C ARG A 155 -5.02 9.10 9.59
N ASP A 156 -5.84 8.26 8.95
CA ASP A 156 -6.16 6.92 9.42
C ASP A 156 -5.90 5.92 8.29
N LEU A 157 -5.00 4.97 8.56
CA LEU A 157 -4.81 3.78 7.74
C LEU A 157 -5.47 2.59 8.44
N SER A 158 -6.05 1.68 7.65
CA SER A 158 -6.43 0.38 8.20
C SER A 158 -5.19 -0.34 8.73
N ASP A 159 -5.36 -1.13 9.78
CA ASP A 159 -4.26 -1.88 10.43
C ASP A 159 -3.52 -2.76 9.41
N GLN A 160 -4.27 -3.42 8.52
CA GLN A 160 -3.73 -4.21 7.42
C GLN A 160 -2.89 -3.37 6.45
N CYS A 161 -3.38 -2.20 6.02
CA CYS A 161 -2.62 -1.33 5.12
C CYS A 161 -1.32 -0.85 5.80
N PHE A 162 -1.40 -0.52 7.09
CA PHE A 162 -0.24 -0.08 7.86
C PHE A 162 0.84 -1.17 7.93
N GLN A 163 0.44 -2.41 8.24
CA GLN A 163 1.33 -3.57 8.23
C GLN A 163 1.96 -3.79 6.85
N ASN A 164 1.16 -3.75 5.79
CA ASN A 164 1.61 -3.96 4.41
C ASN A 164 2.65 -2.90 3.99
N LEU A 165 2.47 -1.65 4.39
CA LEU A 165 3.45 -0.58 4.13
C LEU A 165 4.78 -0.83 4.87
N CYS A 166 4.70 -1.26 6.13
CA CYS A 166 5.87 -1.62 6.94
C CYS A 166 6.66 -2.77 6.31
N ASP A 167 5.97 -3.83 5.89
CA ASP A 167 6.60 -4.98 5.24
C ASP A 167 7.22 -4.62 3.88
N CYS A 168 6.51 -3.88 3.02
CA CYS A 168 7.05 -3.37 1.75
C CYS A 168 8.32 -2.55 1.98
N TYR A 169 8.31 -1.68 2.99
CA TYR A 169 9.47 -0.88 3.34
C TYR A 169 10.65 -1.76 3.77
N ALA A 170 10.40 -2.79 4.57
CA ALA A 170 11.42 -3.73 5.00
C ALA A 170 12.02 -4.51 3.83
N GLU A 171 11.18 -5.01 2.91
CA GLU A 171 11.63 -5.70 1.68
C GLU A 171 12.54 -4.80 0.85
N ILE A 172 12.12 -3.57 0.60
CA ILE A 172 12.89 -2.59 -0.18
C ILE A 172 14.21 -2.25 0.52
N SER A 173 14.16 -2.03 1.83
CA SER A 173 15.33 -1.61 2.61
C SER A 173 16.40 -2.69 2.68
N MET A 174 15.99 -3.96 2.67
CA MET A 174 16.90 -5.11 2.72
C MET A 174 17.52 -5.50 1.37
N SER A 175 17.03 -4.96 0.26
CA SER A 175 17.52 -5.33 -1.08
C SER A 175 18.51 -4.31 -1.63
N ASP A 176 19.74 -4.73 -1.93
CA ASP A 176 20.83 -3.84 -2.36
C ASP A 176 20.63 -3.21 -3.75
N SER A 177 19.71 -3.76 -4.56
CA SER A 177 19.49 -3.34 -5.95
C SER A 177 18.00 -3.15 -6.25
N VAL A 178 17.32 -2.33 -5.45
CA VAL A 178 15.91 -1.99 -5.69
C VAL A 178 15.78 -0.92 -6.76
N ILE A 179 14.91 -1.19 -7.72
CA ILE A 179 14.34 -0.18 -8.61
C ILE A 179 12.86 -0.08 -8.25
N LEU A 180 12.45 1.07 -7.74
CA LEU A 180 11.06 1.30 -7.37
C LEU A 180 10.21 1.43 -8.64
N PRO A 181 8.97 0.87 -8.64
CA PRO A 181 8.06 1.05 -9.76
C PRO A 181 7.71 2.53 -9.98
N LEU A 182 7.40 2.89 -11.22
CA LEU A 182 6.97 4.24 -11.59
C LEU A 182 5.45 4.33 -11.56
N LEU A 183 4.90 5.37 -10.92
CA LEU A 183 3.48 5.69 -11.06
C LEU A 183 3.17 6.19 -12.48
N PRO A 184 1.90 6.12 -12.93
CA PRO A 184 1.47 6.73 -14.17
C PRO A 184 1.92 8.19 -14.27
N ASP A 185 2.45 8.57 -15.44
CA ASP A 185 2.93 9.91 -15.77
C ASP A 185 4.13 10.40 -14.92
N ASP A 186 4.77 9.51 -14.15
CA ASP A 186 6.02 9.78 -13.44
C ASP A 186 7.24 9.34 -14.27
N GLU A 187 7.95 10.32 -14.84
CA GLU A 187 9.19 10.08 -15.59
C GLU A 187 10.43 9.84 -14.72
N LYS A 188 10.40 10.27 -13.44
CA LYS A 188 11.59 10.29 -12.58
C LYS A 188 11.56 9.25 -11.47
N GLY A 189 10.38 8.82 -11.06
CA GLY A 189 10.20 7.85 -9.99
C GLY A 189 10.36 8.45 -8.59
N LEU A 190 9.80 7.76 -7.60
CA LEU A 190 10.11 7.99 -6.20
C LEU A 190 11.53 7.49 -5.90
N ALA A 191 12.40 8.36 -5.39
CA ALA A 191 13.73 7.95 -4.96
C ALA A 191 13.70 7.21 -3.61
N ILE A 192 14.55 6.20 -3.45
CA ILE A 192 14.65 5.41 -2.20
C ILE A 192 14.97 6.31 -1.00
N ASP A 193 15.88 7.28 -1.14
CA ASP A 193 16.23 8.22 -0.07
C ASP A 193 15.01 9.05 0.37
N THR A 194 14.14 9.42 -0.58
CA THR A 194 12.89 10.16 -0.29
C THR A 194 11.89 9.26 0.43
N LEU A 195 11.76 8.01 -0.01
CA LEU A 195 10.93 7.01 0.66
C LEU A 195 11.39 6.81 2.12
N GLU A 196 12.69 6.58 2.32
CA GLU A 196 13.29 6.42 3.66
C GLU A 196 13.01 7.64 4.54
N GLN A 197 13.30 8.85 4.05
CA GLN A 197 13.05 10.07 4.81
C GLN A 197 11.58 10.19 5.24
N ARG A 198 10.63 9.90 4.33
CA ARG A 198 9.20 9.99 4.61
C ARG A 198 8.73 8.90 5.57
N PHE A 199 9.23 7.67 5.42
CA PHE A 199 8.92 6.57 6.35
C PHE A 199 9.30 6.96 7.77
N PHE A 200 10.54 7.42 7.98
CA PHE A 200 10.98 7.85 9.30
C PHE A 200 10.17 9.05 9.83
N ASN A 201 9.92 10.05 8.99
CA ASN A 201 9.18 11.23 9.40
C ASN A 201 7.73 10.95 9.79
N GLN A 202 7.07 9.95 9.19
CA GLN A 202 5.66 9.64 9.46
C GLN A 202 5.47 8.50 10.47
N PHE A 203 6.22 7.41 10.33
CA PHE A 203 6.03 6.18 11.11
C PHE A 203 6.89 6.13 12.38
N VAL A 204 8.06 6.76 12.36
CA VAL A 204 8.99 6.73 13.51
C VAL A 204 8.83 7.99 14.36
N TYR A 205 8.84 9.16 13.73
CA TYR A 205 8.83 10.46 14.42
C TYR A 205 7.52 11.23 14.27
N GLY A 206 6.60 10.74 13.45
CA GLY A 206 5.40 11.46 13.02
C GLY A 206 4.12 11.08 13.76
N GLU A 207 3.00 11.34 13.10
CA GLU A 207 1.68 11.36 13.73
C GLU A 207 0.98 10.00 13.77
N ILE A 208 1.41 9.01 12.98
CA ILE A 208 0.67 7.76 12.74
C ILE A 208 1.41 6.46 13.15
N GLY A 209 2.59 6.54 13.76
CA GLY A 209 3.34 5.36 14.20
C GLY A 209 3.85 5.45 15.64
N LEU A 210 5.15 5.21 15.86
CA LEU A 210 5.74 5.04 17.19
C LEU A 210 5.50 6.22 18.14
N HIS A 211 5.56 7.44 17.60
CA HIS A 211 5.41 8.67 18.38
C HIS A 211 4.04 9.33 18.17
N ALA A 212 3.07 8.58 17.64
CA ALA A 212 1.71 9.05 17.45
C ALA A 212 1.11 9.58 18.77
N LYS A 213 0.29 10.62 18.66
CA LYS A 213 -0.40 11.20 19.83
C LYS A 213 -1.36 10.19 20.47
N GLN A 214 -2.05 9.40 19.63
CA GLN A 214 -2.86 8.28 20.04
C GLN A 214 -2.05 7.01 19.79
N TYR A 215 -1.47 6.46 20.85
CA TYR A 215 -0.60 5.29 20.73
C TYR A 215 -1.41 4.05 20.38
N ASN A 216 -1.06 3.40 19.28
CA ASN A 216 -1.61 2.11 18.87
C ASN A 216 -0.51 1.05 18.97
N LYS A 217 -0.66 0.11 19.92
CA LYS A 217 0.34 -0.93 20.22
C LYS A 217 0.61 -1.85 19.03
N ASN A 218 -0.40 -2.18 18.23
CA ASN A 218 -0.22 -3.07 17.06
C ASN A 218 0.59 -2.37 15.97
N GLN A 219 0.21 -1.14 15.62
CA GLN A 219 0.92 -0.34 14.63
C GLN A 219 2.36 -0.04 15.06
N ALA A 220 2.57 0.30 16.34
CA ALA A 220 3.89 0.49 16.89
C ALA A 220 4.75 -0.77 16.75
N LYS A 221 4.19 -1.95 17.03
CA LYS A 221 4.87 -3.23 16.85
C LYS A 221 5.28 -3.47 15.40
N TYR A 222 4.43 -3.17 14.42
CA TYR A 222 4.81 -3.29 13.00
C TYR A 222 6.01 -2.41 12.63
N VAL A 223 6.06 -1.17 13.14
CA VAL A 223 7.21 -0.28 12.91
C VAL A 223 8.46 -0.80 13.62
N ILE A 224 8.35 -1.27 14.86
CA ILE A 224 9.47 -1.86 15.62
C ILE A 224 10.04 -3.07 14.87
N ASP A 225 9.19 -4.01 14.47
CA ASP A 225 9.59 -5.22 13.75
C ASP A 225 10.29 -4.88 12.44
N THR A 226 9.76 -3.89 11.73
CA THR A 226 10.36 -3.34 10.51
C THR A 226 11.75 -2.77 10.76
N LEU A 227 11.91 -1.94 11.79
CA LEU A 227 13.19 -1.35 12.16
C LEU A 227 14.19 -2.42 12.60
N ILE A 228 13.77 -3.41 13.40
CA ILE A 228 14.62 -4.54 13.82
C ILE A 228 15.10 -5.32 12.60
N LYS A 229 14.18 -5.70 11.71
CA LYS A 229 14.50 -6.42 10.46
C LYS A 229 15.49 -5.64 9.60
N CYS A 230 15.29 -4.34 9.42
CA CYS A 230 16.21 -3.49 8.65
C CYS A 230 17.56 -3.28 9.35
N ALA A 231 17.58 -3.19 10.68
CA ALA A 231 18.80 -2.98 11.46
C ALA A 231 19.72 -4.22 11.46
N LYS A 232 19.18 -5.42 11.26
CA LYS A 232 19.97 -6.66 11.10
C LYS A 232 20.76 -6.70 9.77
N GLY A 233 20.43 -5.86 8.80
CA GLY A 233 21.12 -5.80 7.50
C GLY A 233 22.54 -5.21 7.56
N GLU A 234 23.39 -5.61 6.61
CA GLU A 234 24.78 -5.15 6.47
C GLU A 234 24.95 -3.97 5.48
N HIS A 235 23.86 -3.36 5.03
CA HIS A 235 23.85 -2.25 4.07
C HIS A 235 23.70 -0.87 4.74
N SER A 236 23.94 0.22 3.98
CA SER A 236 23.90 1.61 4.49
C SER A 236 22.60 1.97 5.22
N ARG A 237 21.45 1.54 4.68
CA ARG A 237 20.11 1.77 5.26
C ARG A 237 19.92 1.14 6.65
N SER A 238 20.69 0.12 7.03
CA SER A 238 20.60 -0.47 8.38
C SER A 238 21.01 0.52 9.47
N GLN A 239 21.87 1.49 9.15
CA GLN A 239 22.29 2.53 10.10
C GLN A 239 21.14 3.47 10.47
N SER A 240 20.27 3.80 9.52
CA SER A 240 19.08 4.61 9.79
C SER A 240 18.11 3.85 10.70
N ALA A 241 17.89 2.56 10.44
CA ALA A 241 17.05 1.70 11.27
C ALA A 241 17.60 1.60 12.70
N LYS A 242 18.91 1.41 12.87
CA LYS A 242 19.60 1.42 14.18
C LYS A 242 19.39 2.75 14.91
N LYS A 243 19.53 3.88 14.22
CA LYS A 243 19.25 5.21 14.81
C LYS A 243 17.78 5.37 15.19
N GLY A 244 16.86 4.82 14.39
CA GLY A 244 15.43 4.77 14.67
C GLY A 244 15.14 4.07 15.99
N LEU A 245 15.65 2.85 16.16
CA LEU A 245 15.51 2.05 17.38
C LEU A 245 16.05 2.78 18.61
N ILE A 246 17.27 3.34 18.53
CA ILE A 246 17.88 4.08 19.65
C ILE A 246 17.02 5.28 20.05
N LYS A 247 16.54 6.06 19.07
CA LYS A 247 15.69 7.22 19.35
C LYS A 247 14.35 6.83 19.95
N HIS A 248 13.75 5.72 19.50
CA HIS A 248 12.49 5.25 20.05
C HIS A 248 12.66 4.77 21.50
N LEU A 249 13.73 4.01 21.79
CA LEU A 249 14.05 3.63 23.17
C LEU A 249 14.28 4.85 24.07
N ASP A 250 14.95 5.90 23.57
CA ASP A 250 15.13 7.14 24.33
C ASP A 250 13.79 7.84 24.60
N PHE A 251 12.88 7.83 23.62
CA PHE A 251 11.51 8.30 23.79
C PHE A 251 10.76 7.50 24.87
N LEU A 252 10.83 6.17 24.84
CA LEU A 252 10.20 5.30 25.85
C LEU A 252 10.80 5.56 27.24
N ALA A 253 12.12 5.74 27.37
CA ALA A 253 12.76 6.09 28.62
C ALA A 253 12.23 7.42 29.21
N ASN A 254 12.07 8.44 28.37
CA ASN A 254 11.49 9.71 28.79
C ASN A 254 10.01 9.56 29.17
N LYS A 255 9.24 8.73 28.44
CA LYS A 255 7.83 8.46 28.75
C LYS A 255 7.69 7.75 30.09
N LEU A 256 8.48 6.71 30.33
CA LEU A 256 8.50 5.94 31.57
C LEU A 256 8.78 6.85 32.78
N GLN A 257 9.81 7.68 32.69
CA GLN A 257 10.16 8.64 33.73
C GLN A 257 9.02 9.65 34.01
N ASN A 258 8.30 10.09 32.97
CA ASN A 258 7.17 11.00 33.13
C ASN A 258 5.93 10.30 33.73
N THR A 259 5.72 9.02 33.45
CA THR A 259 4.62 8.23 34.03
C THR A 259 4.90 7.85 35.48
N GLU A 260 6.15 7.57 35.84
CA GLU A 260 6.59 7.39 37.24
C GLU A 260 6.26 8.62 38.09
N GLN A 261 6.58 9.82 37.60
CA GLN A 261 6.27 11.07 38.29
C GLN A 261 4.77 11.32 38.49
N LYS A 262 3.92 10.67 37.69
CA LYS A 262 2.46 10.76 37.75
C LYS A 262 1.81 9.59 38.48
N GLU A 263 2.60 8.62 38.95
CA GLU A 263 2.14 7.39 39.60
C GLU A 263 1.14 6.59 38.73
N ASP A 264 1.29 6.65 37.40
CA ASP A 264 0.43 5.93 36.44
C ASP A 264 0.99 4.53 36.15
N VAL A 265 0.66 3.59 37.03
CA VAL A 265 1.17 2.21 37.01
C VAL A 265 0.81 1.47 35.71
N ASP A 266 -0.42 1.65 35.20
CA ASP A 266 -0.87 0.94 34.00
C ASP A 266 -0.07 1.38 32.77
N SER A 267 0.16 2.69 32.62
CA SER A 267 1.01 3.22 31.55
C SER A 267 2.47 2.78 31.71
N MET A 268 2.99 2.70 32.94
CA MET A 268 4.35 2.21 33.19
C MET A 268 4.52 0.76 32.73
N ILE A 269 3.57 -0.12 33.08
CA ILE A 269 3.59 -1.53 32.65
C ILE A 269 3.56 -1.61 31.12
N ALA A 270 2.68 -0.85 30.47
CA ALA A 270 2.58 -0.87 29.00
C ALA A 270 3.88 -0.40 28.31
N ILE A 271 4.53 0.65 28.83
CA ILE A 271 5.81 1.14 28.30
C ILE A 271 6.92 0.11 28.54
N GLN A 272 6.94 -0.52 29.71
CA GLN A 272 7.93 -1.55 30.06
C GLN A 272 7.81 -2.77 29.15
N ASP A 273 6.59 -3.23 28.85
CA ASP A 273 6.34 -4.31 27.89
C ASP A 273 6.97 -4.01 26.52
N ASP A 274 6.82 -2.79 26.02
CA ASP A 274 7.36 -2.37 24.73
C ASP A 274 8.89 -2.30 24.76
N ILE A 275 9.47 -1.82 25.87
CA ILE A 275 10.93 -1.83 26.09
C ILE A 275 11.45 -3.26 26.07
N ASP A 276 10.84 -4.16 26.83
CA ASP A 276 11.28 -5.55 26.94
C ASP A 276 11.15 -6.30 25.62
N TYR A 277 10.09 -6.03 24.86
CA TYR A 277 9.93 -6.52 23.50
C TYR A 277 11.12 -6.13 22.61
N ILE A 278 11.47 -4.84 22.58
CA ILE A 278 12.58 -4.33 21.75
C ILE A 278 13.93 -4.90 22.24
N LYS A 279 14.14 -4.99 23.56
CA LYS A 279 15.41 -5.45 24.16
C LYS A 279 15.79 -6.87 23.73
N GLN A 280 14.80 -7.76 23.59
CA GLN A 280 15.05 -9.15 23.19
C GLN A 280 15.80 -9.23 21.86
N ASP A 281 15.38 -8.44 20.86
CA ASP A 281 15.99 -8.44 19.54
C ASP A 281 17.27 -7.61 19.43
N ILE A 282 17.36 -6.49 20.15
CA ILE A 282 18.51 -5.58 20.06
C ILE A 282 19.83 -6.27 20.39
N THR A 283 19.82 -7.22 21.32
CA THR A 283 21.03 -7.98 21.68
C THR A 283 21.65 -8.75 20.51
N THR A 284 20.87 -9.04 19.47
CA THR A 284 21.31 -9.75 18.27
C THR A 284 21.82 -8.82 17.16
N ILE A 285 21.74 -7.50 17.35
CA ILE A 285 22.08 -6.50 16.33
C ILE A 285 23.43 -5.85 16.67
N THR A 286 24.34 -5.78 15.69
CA THR A 286 25.61 -5.05 15.85
C THR A 286 25.43 -3.56 15.55
N PHE A 287 25.53 -2.68 16.57
CA PHE A 287 25.36 -1.24 16.40
C PHE A 287 26.63 -0.49 15.98
N GLY A 288 27.81 -1.10 16.13
CA GLY A 288 29.08 -0.52 15.70
C GLY A 288 29.32 0.85 16.31
N LYS A 289 29.44 1.91 15.49
CA LYS A 289 29.67 3.28 15.97
C LYS A 289 28.53 3.85 16.84
N LEU A 290 27.35 3.25 16.78
CA LEU A 290 26.18 3.66 17.57
C LEU A 290 26.11 2.97 18.95
N GLU A 291 26.98 2.00 19.22
CA GLU A 291 27.01 1.24 20.49
C GLU A 291 27.03 2.16 21.73
N PRO A 292 27.86 3.23 21.80
CA PRO A 292 27.88 4.10 22.98
C PRO A 292 26.54 4.82 23.22
N GLN A 293 25.82 5.15 22.14
CA GLN A 293 24.51 5.82 22.25
C GLN A 293 23.45 4.84 22.75
N LEU A 294 23.46 3.60 22.25
CA LEU A 294 22.58 2.54 22.72
C LEU A 294 22.81 2.28 24.21
N GLN A 295 24.07 2.09 24.63
CA GLN A 295 24.42 1.81 26.03
C GLN A 295 23.98 2.93 26.98
N LYS A 296 24.10 4.19 26.56
CA LYS A 296 23.60 5.34 27.32
C LYS A 296 22.09 5.25 27.57
N VAL A 297 21.31 4.94 26.52
CA VAL A 297 19.85 4.81 26.65
C VAL A 297 19.47 3.59 27.50
N MET A 298 20.13 2.45 27.27
CA MET A 298 19.91 1.22 28.02
C MET A 298 20.20 1.37 29.52
N THR A 299 21.24 2.15 29.87
CA THR A 299 21.56 2.44 31.28
C THR A 299 20.43 3.23 31.94
N ARG A 300 19.88 4.24 31.26
CA ARG A 300 18.73 5.02 31.78
C ARG A 300 17.52 4.13 32.04
N LEU A 301 17.22 3.24 31.09
CA LEU A 301 16.10 2.30 31.19
C LEU A 301 16.26 1.30 32.34
N ASN A 302 17.49 0.96 32.74
CA ASN A 302 17.75 0.04 33.84
C ASN A 302 17.80 0.74 35.21
N THR A 303 17.95 2.07 35.25
CA THR A 303 17.91 2.88 36.49
C THR A 303 16.52 3.38 36.87
N SER A 304 15.52 3.15 36.02
CA SER A 304 14.12 3.56 36.19
C SER A 304 13.23 2.49 36.85
N LEU A 305 13.83 1.56 37.60
CA LEU A 305 13.17 0.55 38.43
C LEU A 305 13.76 0.61 39.85
#